data_AF-A0A2V7NWJ0-F1
#
_entry.id   AF-A0A2V7NWJ0-F1
#
_cell.length_a   1.000
_cell.length_b   1.000
_cell.length_c   1.000
_cell.angle_alpha   90.00
_cell.angle_beta   90.00
_cell.angle_gamma   90.00
#
_symmetry.space_group_name_H-M   'P 1'
#
loop_
_entity.id
_entity.type
_entity.pdbx_description
1 polymer ?
#
loop_
_entity_poly.entity_id
_entity_poly.type
_entity_poly.pdbx_seq_one_letter_code
_entity_poly.pdbx_strand_id
1 'polypeptide(L)'
;MLALHPERYGWLDSLDVAIHEVGHPLFGVFGEFIGMLGGTLMQLLIPALFVWDFRRRGDRHAATVALWWVAQNLWNISVYIKDARAEELPLVGGGEHDWAYLLGRLGLLDQDQLIGGAVQLLGVLLLVWSCLRGWTYAAAFVGSSDRSNETP
;
A
#
# COMPACT_ATOMS: atom_id res chain seq x y z
N MET A 1 -7.55 11.18 3.83
CA MET A 1 -6.88 9.99 4.39
C MET A 1 -7.96 9.23 5.15
N LEU A 2 -8.12 7.93 4.89
CA LEU A 2 -9.24 7.08 5.35
C LEU A 2 -9.59 7.27 6.84
N ALA A 3 -8.58 7.57 7.67
CA ALA A 3 -8.71 7.81 9.11
C ALA A 3 -9.48 9.09 9.53
N LEU A 4 -9.79 10.01 8.62
CA LEU A 4 -10.51 11.25 8.96
C LEU A 4 -11.89 11.34 8.30
N HIS A 5 -12.13 10.59 7.22
CA HIS A 5 -13.37 10.67 6.43
C HIS A 5 -13.66 9.32 5.73
N PRO A 6 -14.44 8.42 6.34
CA PRO A 6 -14.89 7.18 5.70
C PRO A 6 -15.65 7.45 4.37
N GLU A 7 -16.25 8.63 4.26
CA GLU A 7 -17.01 9.10 3.09
C GLU A 7 -16.14 9.61 1.92
N ARG A 8 -14.81 9.67 2.08
CA ARG A 8 -13.88 10.12 1.03
C ARG A 8 -13.04 8.95 0.54
N TYR A 9 -13.68 8.07 -0.24
CA TYR A 9 -12.96 7.19 -1.17
C TYR A 9 -12.20 8.07 -2.18
N GLY A 10 -10.87 8.06 -2.09
CA GLY A 10 -10.04 8.59 -3.15
C GLY A 10 -10.15 7.71 -4.39
N TRP A 11 -9.89 8.27 -5.57
CA TRP A 11 -9.75 7.49 -6.79
C TRP A 11 -8.65 6.41 -6.66
N LEU A 12 -7.59 6.71 -5.89
CA LEU A 12 -6.50 5.78 -5.62
C LEU A 12 -6.95 4.62 -4.72
N ASP A 13 -7.73 4.90 -3.68
CA ASP A 13 -8.30 3.85 -2.82
C ASP A 13 -9.20 2.90 -3.63
N SER A 14 -9.97 3.45 -4.59
CA SER A 14 -10.80 2.64 -5.49
C SER A 14 -9.97 1.77 -6.42
N LEU A 15 -8.84 2.28 -6.92
CA LEU A 15 -7.89 1.51 -7.72
C LEU A 15 -7.24 0.41 -6.90
N ASP A 16 -6.80 0.72 -5.68
CA ASP A 16 -6.19 -0.24 -4.76
C ASP A 16 -7.15 -1.40 -4.44
N VAL A 17 -8.42 -1.09 -4.19
CA VAL A 17 -9.47 -2.11 -4.00
C VAL A 17 -9.70 -2.93 -5.26
N ALA A 18 -9.75 -2.33 -6.44
CA ALA A 18 -9.88 -3.11 -7.68
C ALA A 18 -8.69 -4.06 -7.89
N ILE A 19 -7.47 -3.63 -7.56
CA ILE A 19 -6.28 -4.48 -7.60
C ILE A 19 -6.36 -5.59 -6.53
N HIS A 20 -6.88 -5.28 -5.35
CA HIS A 20 -7.12 -6.22 -4.25
C HIS A 20 -8.05 -7.35 -4.70
N GLU A 21 -9.20 -7.02 -5.27
CA GLU A 21 -10.18 -8.01 -5.73
C GLU A 21 -9.62 -8.96 -6.80
N VAL A 22 -8.73 -8.46 -7.66
CA VAL A 22 -8.03 -9.29 -8.67
C VAL A 22 -7.05 -10.27 -8.01
N GLY A 23 -6.51 -9.94 -6.84
CA GLY A 23 -5.62 -10.80 -6.09
C GLY A 23 -6.29 -12.10 -5.65
N HIS A 24 -7.54 -12.07 -5.19
CA HIS A 24 -8.23 -13.25 -4.70
C HIS A 24 -8.29 -14.41 -5.69
N PRO A 25 -8.82 -14.27 -6.93
CA PRO A 25 -8.84 -15.37 -7.88
C PRO A 25 -7.45 -15.74 -8.39
N LEU A 26 -6.52 -14.78 -8.50
CA LEU A 26 -5.17 -15.05 -8.98
C LEU A 26 -4.39 -15.95 -8.00
N PHE A 27 -4.49 -15.65 -6.71
CA PHE A 27 -3.79 -16.38 -5.66
C PHE A 27 -4.63 -17.54 -5.09
N GLY A 28 -5.94 -17.54 -5.31
CA GLY A 28 -6.86 -18.60 -4.87
C GLY A 28 -6.57 -19.96 -5.51
N VAL A 29 -5.86 -19.99 -6.65
CA VAL A 29 -5.37 -21.24 -7.26
C VAL A 29 -4.41 -22.00 -6.34
N PHE A 30 -3.81 -21.35 -5.35
CA PHE A 30 -2.93 -21.94 -4.35
C PHE A 30 -3.67 -22.35 -3.06
N GLY A 31 -5.00 -22.24 -3.05
CA GLY A 31 -5.87 -22.57 -1.91
C GLY A 31 -6.43 -21.33 -1.22
N GLU A 32 -7.46 -21.55 -0.42
CA GLU A 32 -8.29 -20.51 0.21
C GLU A 32 -7.47 -19.51 1.04
N PHE A 33 -6.59 -19.98 1.92
CA PHE A 33 -5.78 -19.09 2.76
C PHE A 33 -4.91 -18.15 1.95
N ILE A 34 -4.27 -18.66 0.89
CA ILE A 34 -3.45 -17.84 -0.01
C ILE A 34 -4.33 -16.96 -0.89
N GLY A 35 -5.53 -17.41 -1.26
CA GLY A 35 -6.55 -16.60 -1.94
C GLY A 35 -6.98 -15.38 -1.13
N MET A 36 -7.36 -15.54 0.14
CA MET A 36 -7.75 -14.41 1.02
C MET A 36 -6.57 -13.45 1.25
N LEU A 37 -5.35 -13.99 1.45
CA LEU A 37 -4.14 -13.18 1.52
C LEU A 37 -3.80 -12.47 0.19
N GLY A 38 -4.26 -13.07 -0.92
CA GLY A 38 -3.98 -12.68 -2.29
C GLY A 38 -4.35 -11.25 -2.62
N GLY A 39 -5.46 -10.74 -2.07
CA GLY A 39 -5.87 -9.36 -2.30
C GLY A 39 -4.86 -8.37 -1.75
N THR A 40 -4.47 -8.53 -0.49
CA THR A 40 -3.42 -7.70 0.12
C THR A 40 -2.07 -7.85 -0.58
N LEU A 41 -1.71 -9.07 -1.00
CA LEU A 41 -0.46 -9.31 -1.74
C LEU A 41 -0.44 -8.57 -3.07
N MET A 42 -1.51 -8.65 -3.84
CA MET A 42 -1.60 -7.99 -5.15
C MET A 42 -1.56 -6.47 -5.01
N GLN A 43 -2.30 -5.94 -4.04
CA GLN A 43 -2.36 -4.52 -3.71
C GLN A 43 -0.97 -3.94 -3.37
N LEU A 44 -0.08 -4.71 -2.73
CA LEU A 44 1.31 -4.30 -2.48
C LEU A 44 2.26 -4.60 -3.65
N LEU A 45 2.05 -5.70 -4.38
CA LEU A 45 2.92 -6.16 -5.44
C LEU A 45 2.95 -5.17 -6.61
N ILE A 46 1.79 -4.69 -7.05
CA ILE A 46 1.70 -3.76 -8.19
C ILE A 46 2.54 -2.48 -7.97
N PRO A 47 2.33 -1.67 -6.92
CA PRO A 47 3.17 -0.50 -6.70
C PRO A 47 4.64 -0.86 -6.46
N ALA A 48 4.95 -1.99 -5.82
CA ALA A 48 6.33 -2.45 -5.63
C ALA A 48 7.05 -2.77 -6.96
N LEU A 49 6.33 -3.31 -7.96
CA LEU A 49 6.87 -3.54 -9.30
C LEU A 49 7.23 -2.21 -10.00
N PHE A 50 6.42 -1.17 -9.82
CA PHE A 50 6.77 0.18 -10.31
C PHE A 50 8.01 0.74 -9.61
N VAL A 51 8.13 0.57 -8.30
CA VAL A 51 9.36 0.96 -7.55
C VAL A 51 10.58 0.27 -8.14
N TRP A 52 10.49 -1.04 -8.37
CA TRP A 52 11.58 -1.83 -8.94
C TRP A 52 11.94 -1.37 -10.36
N ASP A 53 10.96 -1.22 -11.24
CA ASP A 53 11.17 -0.83 -12.63
C ASP A 53 11.81 0.56 -12.75
N PHE A 54 11.28 1.58 -12.05
CA PHE A 54 11.86 2.92 -12.04
C PHE A 54 13.28 2.93 -11.49
N ARG A 55 13.53 2.17 -10.40
CA ARG A 55 14.88 2.04 -9.85
C ARG A 55 15.84 1.39 -10.83
N ARG A 56 15.41 0.35 -11.59
CA ARG A 56 16.24 -0.30 -12.62
C ARG A 56 16.55 0.61 -13.79
N ARG A 57 15.63 1.52 -14.15
CA ARG A 57 15.83 2.53 -15.20
C ARG A 57 16.65 3.74 -14.75
N GLY A 58 16.98 3.82 -13.46
CA GLY A 58 17.74 4.93 -12.88
C GLY A 58 16.89 6.15 -12.49
N ASP A 59 15.57 6.10 -12.69
CA ASP A 59 14.65 7.17 -12.27
C ASP A 59 14.34 7.05 -10.77
N ARG A 60 15.23 7.63 -9.97
CA ARG A 60 15.14 7.57 -8.51
C ARG A 60 13.98 8.39 -7.96
N HIS A 61 13.57 9.46 -8.65
CA HIS A 61 12.46 10.30 -8.21
C HIS A 61 11.12 9.59 -8.44
N ALA A 62 10.88 9.05 -9.65
CA ALA A 62 9.69 8.25 -9.91
C ALA A 62 9.58 7.03 -8.99
N ALA A 63 10.69 6.37 -8.68
CA ALA A 63 10.73 5.28 -7.71
C ALA A 63 10.24 5.71 -6.30
N THR A 64 10.50 6.94 -5.88
CA THR A 64 9.99 7.44 -4.58
C THR A 64 8.49 7.74 -4.61
N VAL A 65 7.94 8.15 -5.75
CA VAL A 65 6.48 8.32 -5.92
C VAL A 65 5.77 6.97 -5.87
N ALA A 66 6.32 5.95 -6.53
CA ALA A 66 5.78 4.58 -6.43
C ALA A 66 5.92 4.03 -5.00
N LEU A 67 7.00 4.36 -4.29
CA LEU A 67 7.19 3.93 -2.89
C LEU A 67 6.19 4.61 -1.94
N TRP A 68 5.85 5.87 -2.21
CA TRP A 68 4.78 6.58 -1.52
C TRP A 68 3.44 5.85 -1.69
N TRP A 69 3.15 5.31 -2.88
CA TRP A 69 1.95 4.51 -3.12
C TRP A 69 1.96 3.19 -2.34
N VAL A 70 3.11 2.51 -2.21
CA VAL A 70 3.25 1.36 -1.30
C VAL A 70 2.94 1.76 0.15
N ALA A 71 3.44 2.91 0.59
CA ALA A 71 3.24 3.40 1.96
C ALA A 71 1.76 3.71 2.27
N GLN A 72 1.04 4.31 1.31
CA GLN A 72 -0.38 4.57 1.44
C GLN A 72 -1.19 3.26 1.44
N ASN A 73 -0.80 2.26 0.65
CA ASN A 73 -1.40 0.92 0.72
C ASN A 73 -1.24 0.28 2.10
N LEU A 74 -0.03 0.33 2.68
CA LEU A 74 0.21 -0.16 4.05
C LEU A 74 -0.67 0.54 5.07
N TRP A 75 -0.92 1.84 4.92
CA TRP A 75 -1.86 2.54 5.77
C TRP A 75 -3.29 1.99 5.62
N ASN A 76 -3.78 1.81 4.40
CA ASN A 76 -5.12 1.27 4.16
C ASN A 76 -5.27 -0.16 4.71
N ILE A 77 -4.28 -1.03 4.44
CA ILE A 77 -4.22 -2.39 4.98
C ILE A 77 -4.22 -2.36 6.51
N SER A 78 -3.51 -1.40 7.14
CA SER A 78 -3.50 -1.29 8.60
C SER A 78 -4.88 -1.01 9.18
N VAL A 79 -5.72 -0.22 8.49
CA VAL A 79 -7.09 0.05 8.90
C VAL A 79 -7.94 -1.20 8.74
N TYR A 80 -7.79 -1.91 7.62
CA TYR A 80 -8.51 -3.17 7.36
C TYR A 80 -8.16 -4.26 8.38
N ILE A 81 -6.87 -4.40 8.75
CA ILE A 81 -6.45 -5.33 9.81
C ILE A 81 -7.09 -4.96 11.14
N LYS A 82 -7.12 -3.67 11.51
CA LYS A 82 -7.72 -3.22 12.78
C LYS A 82 -9.25 -3.39 12.80
N ASP A 83 -9.87 -3.52 11.64
CA ASP A 83 -11.30 -3.81 11.52
C ASP A 83 -11.62 -5.31 11.61
N ALA A 84 -10.61 -6.20 11.65
CA ALA A 84 -10.81 -7.65 11.54
C ALA A 84 -11.77 -8.27 12.56
N ARG A 85 -11.96 -7.67 13.75
CA ARG A 85 -12.97 -8.13 14.73
C ARG A 85 -14.29 -7.37 14.66
N ALA A 86 -14.23 -6.11 14.24
CA ALA A 86 -15.39 -5.23 14.23
C ALA A 86 -16.22 -5.43 12.96
N GLU A 87 -15.56 -5.75 11.85
CA GLU A 87 -16.14 -5.96 10.52
C GLU A 87 -17.09 -4.81 10.13
N GLU A 88 -16.70 -3.57 10.46
CA GLU A 88 -17.50 -2.37 10.22
C GLU A 88 -17.25 -1.78 8.82
N LEU A 89 -16.11 -2.10 8.21
CA LEU A 89 -15.79 -1.60 6.87
C LEU A 89 -16.69 -2.28 5.82
N PRO A 90 -17.29 -1.50 4.90
CA PRO A 90 -18.09 -2.08 3.83
C PRO A 90 -17.21 -2.87 2.86
N LEU A 91 -17.53 -4.14 2.65
CA LEU A 91 -16.86 -4.97 1.66
C LEU A 91 -17.34 -4.65 0.25
N VAL A 92 -16.41 -4.70 -0.70
CA VAL A 92 -16.77 -4.75 -2.12
C VAL A 92 -17.18 -6.19 -2.45
N GLY A 93 -18.45 -6.39 -2.82
CA GLY A 93 -18.98 -7.71 -3.17
C GLY A 93 -19.64 -8.52 -2.05
N GLY A 94 -19.62 -8.04 -0.80
CA GLY A 94 -20.43 -8.59 0.31
C GLY A 94 -20.03 -9.99 0.80
N GLY A 95 -18.74 -10.33 0.71
CA GLY A 95 -18.16 -11.62 1.14
C GLY A 95 -17.70 -11.68 2.60
N GLU A 96 -16.68 -12.49 2.87
CA GLU A 96 -16.02 -12.58 4.19
C GLU A 96 -14.89 -11.54 4.30
N HIS A 97 -14.67 -10.97 5.49
CA HIS A 97 -13.55 -10.06 5.72
C HIS A 97 -12.22 -10.84 5.73
N ASP A 98 -11.32 -10.54 4.79
CA ASP A 98 -10.06 -11.29 4.61
C ASP A 98 -9.23 -11.35 5.88
N TRP A 99 -9.06 -10.21 6.55
CA TRP A 99 -8.24 -10.16 7.76
C TRP A 99 -8.93 -10.79 8.98
N ALA A 100 -10.26 -10.81 9.02
CA ALA A 100 -11.01 -11.58 10.00
C ALA A 100 -10.74 -13.09 9.81
N TYR A 101 -10.87 -13.58 8.57
CA TYR A 101 -10.54 -14.95 8.20
C TYR A 101 -9.07 -15.28 8.50
N LEU A 102 -8.12 -14.49 7.99
CA LEU A 102 -6.69 -14.77 8.10
C LEU A 102 -6.22 -14.81 9.55
N LEU A 103 -6.59 -13.80 10.35
CA LEU A 103 -6.23 -13.77 11.76
C LEU A 103 -6.97 -14.85 12.56
N GLY A 104 -8.24 -15.12 12.23
CA GLY A 104 -9.01 -16.20 12.85
C GLY A 104 -8.36 -17.57 12.63
N ARG A 105 -7.93 -17.88 11.40
CA ARG A 105 -7.23 -19.13 11.06
C ARG A 105 -5.88 -19.27 11.75
N LEU A 106 -5.21 -18.16 12.02
CA LEU A 106 -3.94 -18.13 12.75
C LEU A 106 -4.12 -18.11 14.28
N GLY A 107 -5.35 -17.96 14.79
CA GLY A 107 -5.61 -17.76 16.22
C GLY A 107 -5.08 -16.42 16.75
N LEU A 108 -4.95 -15.42 15.87
CA LEU A 108 -4.38 -14.09 16.14
C LEU A 108 -5.41 -12.96 16.10
N LEU A 109 -6.70 -13.30 16.16
CA LEU A 109 -7.78 -12.33 15.97
C LEU A 109 -7.79 -11.24 17.06
N ASP A 110 -7.42 -11.59 18.30
CA ASP A 110 -7.32 -10.62 19.41
C ASP A 110 -6.15 -9.65 19.28
N GLN A 111 -5.21 -9.92 18.36
CA GLN A 111 -4.02 -9.11 18.10
C GLN A 111 -4.21 -8.18 16.89
N ASP A 112 -5.40 -8.11 16.29
CA ASP A 112 -5.76 -7.21 15.19
C ASP A 112 -5.23 -5.77 15.36
N GLN A 113 -5.41 -5.15 16.54
CA GLN A 113 -4.97 -3.79 16.82
C GLN A 113 -3.45 -3.67 16.86
N LEU A 114 -2.76 -4.68 17.40
CA LEU A 114 -1.30 -4.69 17.49
C LEU A 114 -0.68 -4.89 16.10
N ILE A 115 -1.18 -5.86 15.34
CA ILE A 115 -0.69 -6.17 14.00
C ILE A 115 -0.97 -4.98 13.07
N GLY A 116 -2.20 -4.46 13.08
CA GLY A 116 -2.55 -3.27 12.32
C GLY A 116 -1.73 -2.06 12.77
N GLY A 117 -1.46 -1.89 14.06
CA GLY A 117 -0.57 -0.85 14.57
C GLY A 117 0.87 -0.95 14.02
N ALA A 118 1.41 -2.16 13.95
CA ALA A 118 2.74 -2.41 13.38
C ALA A 118 2.78 -2.11 11.87
N VAL A 119 1.77 -2.54 11.12
CA VAL A 119 1.64 -2.24 9.68
C VAL A 119 1.48 -0.74 9.44
N GLN A 120 0.70 -0.04 10.28
CA GLN A 120 0.54 1.41 10.21
C GLN A 120 1.88 2.12 10.44
N LEU A 121 2.62 1.72 11.48
CA LEU A 121 3.94 2.29 11.77
C LEU A 121 4.89 2.10 10.60
N LEU A 122 4.93 0.91 10.00
CA LEU A 122 5.72 0.63 8.81
C LEU A 122 5.32 1.56 7.65
N GLY A 123 4.02 1.69 7.39
CA GLY A 123 3.48 2.62 6.37
C GLY A 123 3.93 4.06 6.60
N VAL A 124 3.85 4.56 7.84
CA VAL A 124 4.33 5.92 8.19
C VAL A 124 5.82 6.09 7.95
N LEU A 125 6.64 5.13 8.37
CA LEU A 125 8.08 5.20 8.19
C LEU A 125 8.46 5.22 6.70
N LEU A 126 7.80 4.39 5.90
CA LEU A 126 7.98 4.36 4.44
C LEU A 126 7.49 5.65 3.78
N LEU A 127 6.37 6.20 4.23
CA LEU A 127 5.84 7.47 3.76
C LEU A 127 6.85 8.59 3.99
N VAL A 128 7.33 8.75 5.23
CA VAL A 128 8.33 9.76 5.59
C VAL A 128 9.59 9.57 4.76
N TRP A 129 10.10 8.34 4.65
CA TRP A 129 11.26 8.04 3.83
C TRP A 129 11.07 8.41 2.35
N SER A 130 9.92 8.06 1.77
CA SER A 130 9.58 8.36 0.37
C SER A 130 9.58 9.86 0.11
N CYS A 131 8.97 10.66 1.00
CA CYS A 131 8.93 12.12 0.90
C CYS A 131 10.32 12.75 1.02
N LEU A 132 11.11 12.32 2.02
CA LEU A 132 12.47 12.83 2.23
C LEU A 132 13.37 12.54 1.02
N ARG A 133 13.34 11.30 0.51
CA ARG A 133 14.15 10.93 -0.66
C ARG A 133 13.66 11.61 -1.94
N GLY A 134 12.35 11.68 -2.15
CA GLY A 134 11.76 12.39 -3.28
C GLY A 134 12.21 13.84 -3.34
N TRP A 135 12.15 14.56 -2.21
CA TRP A 135 12.65 15.92 -2.10
C TRP A 135 14.14 16.04 -2.48
N THR A 136 14.99 15.16 -1.94
CA THR A 136 16.43 15.20 -2.24
C THR A 136 16.73 14.96 -3.72
N TYR A 137 16.00 14.07 -4.38
CA TYR A 137 16.20 13.80 -5.81
C TYR A 137 15.66 14.93 -6.69
N ALA A 138 14.51 15.53 -6.33
CA ALA A 138 13.97 16.68 -7.03
C ALA A 138 14.90 17.90 -6.94
N ALA A 139 15.43 18.20 -5.75
CA ALA A 139 16.36 19.31 -5.55
C ALA A 139 17.67 19.13 -6.34
N ALA A 140 18.19 17.89 -6.40
CA ALA A 140 19.39 17.58 -7.17
C ALA A 140 19.17 17.72 -8.69
N PHE A 141 17.97 17.40 -9.18
CA PHE A 141 17.62 17.57 -10.58
C PHE A 141 17.61 19.06 -10.99
N VAL A 142 16.92 19.92 -10.23
CA VAL A 142 16.85 21.37 -10.50
C VAL A 142 18.25 22.00 -10.47
N GLY A 143 19.07 21.67 -9.47
CA GLY A 143 20.44 22.19 -9.40
C GLY A 143 21.36 21.69 -10.53
N SER A 144 21.00 20.62 -11.24
CA SER A 144 21.76 20.16 -12.41
C SER A 144 21.35 20.86 -13.71
N SER A 145 20.06 21.18 -13.88
CA SER A 145 19.56 21.91 -15.06
C SER A 145 20.07 23.34 -15.09
N ASP A 146 20.07 24.04 -13.96
CA ASP A 146 20.52 25.44 -13.90
C ASP A 146 22.00 25.57 -14.29
N ARG A 147 22.86 24.68 -13.80
CA ARG A 147 24.30 24.65 -14.15
C ARG A 147 24.56 24.37 -15.63
N SER A 148 23.72 23.57 -16.29
CA SER A 148 23.86 23.32 -17.73
C SER A 148 23.45 24.50 -18.60
N ASN A 149 22.60 25.39 -18.08
CA ASN A 149 22.14 26.61 -18.76
C ASN A 149 23.11 27.79 -18.60
N GLU A 150 24.03 27.71 -17.63
CA GLU A 150 25.03 28.75 -17.33
C GLU A 150 26.39 28.55 -18.03
N THR A 151 26.63 27.39 -18.64
CA THR A 151 27.84 27.14 -19.43
C THR A 151 27.60 27.49 -20.91
N PRO A 152 28.28 28.51 -21.48
CA PRO A 152 28.15 28.89 -22.89
C PRO A 152 28.84 27.91 -23.86
#